data_AF-A0A1Q7K6H4-F1
#
_entry.id   AF-A0A1Q7K6H4-F1
#
_cell.length_a   1.000
_cell.length_b   1.000
_cell.length_c   1.000
_cell.angle_alpha   90.00
_cell.angle_beta   90.00
_cell.angle_gamma   90.00
#
_symmetry.space_group_name_H-M   'P 1'
#
loop_
_entity.id
_entity.type
_entity.pdbx_description
1 polymer ?
#
loop_
_entity_poly.entity_id
_entity_poly.type
_entity_poly.pdbx_seq_one_letter_code
_entity_poly.pdbx_strand_id
1 'polypeptide(L)'
;MVVEPEWIWDKVRFEAQDARASRYEAQDVSIIEGQEVKEWIKLERADGRGRTTRYCPVYPVGGADLPLARPDGLIPGGWSHEHCELCRNHIEAGNFGYVDGSEHWVCGACYEKYVIAHDLSFLDDL
;
A
#
# COMPACT_ATOMS: atom_id res chain seq x y z
N MET A 1 19.75 -7.73 -28.39
CA MET A 1 19.44 -6.44 -27.77
C MET A 1 18.96 -6.77 -26.37
N VAL A 2 19.83 -6.60 -25.36
CA VAL A 2 19.45 -6.82 -23.97
C VAL A 2 18.70 -5.57 -23.57
N VAL A 3 17.39 -5.70 -23.36
CA VAL A 3 16.56 -4.61 -22.83
C VAL A 3 17.10 -4.34 -21.42
N GLU A 4 17.40 -3.09 -21.10
CA GLU A 4 17.83 -2.74 -19.74
C GLU A 4 16.80 -3.27 -18.74
N PRO A 5 17.24 -3.92 -17.64
CA PRO A 5 16.31 -4.52 -16.69
C PRO A 5 15.39 -3.44 -16.11
N GLU A 6 14.09 -3.72 -16.01
CA GLU A 6 13.04 -2.86 -15.39
C GLU A 6 13.26 -2.56 -13.90
N TRP A 7 14.44 -2.87 -13.38
CA TRP A 7 14.83 -2.80 -11.97
C TRP A 7 15.60 -1.50 -11.68
N ILE A 8 15.32 -0.44 -12.44
CA ILE A 8 15.81 0.89 -12.13
C ILE A 8 14.94 1.44 -11.00
N TRP A 9 15.58 1.73 -9.88
CA TRP A 9 14.92 2.25 -8.70
C TRP A 9 15.18 3.76 -8.59
N ASP A 10 14.11 4.54 -8.56
CA ASP A 10 14.18 5.97 -8.35
C ASP A 10 14.01 6.29 -6.86
N LYS A 11 14.93 7.08 -6.32
CA LYS A 11 14.77 7.62 -4.96
C LYS A 11 13.73 8.73 -4.99
N VAL A 12 12.58 8.48 -4.39
CA VAL A 12 11.44 9.40 -4.41
C VAL A 12 11.03 9.73 -2.97
N ARG A 13 10.75 11.01 -2.72
CA ARG A 13 10.06 11.42 -1.49
C ARG A 13 8.59 11.06 -1.64
N PHE A 14 8.10 10.18 -0.77
CA PHE A 14 6.71 9.80 -0.81
C PHE A 14 5.85 10.96 -0.31
N GLU A 15 4.90 11.39 -1.14
CA GLU A 15 3.96 12.45 -0.79
C GLU A 15 2.58 11.81 -0.57
N ALA A 16 1.89 12.26 0.49
CA ALA A 16 0.53 11.81 0.76
C ALA A 16 -0.37 12.17 -0.42
N GLN A 17 -1.31 11.27 -0.72
CA GLN A 17 -2.24 11.44 -1.82
C GLN A 17 -3.67 11.25 -1.34
N ASP A 18 -4.59 11.88 -2.06
CA ASP A 18 -6.00 11.67 -1.82
C ASP A 18 -6.36 10.22 -2.14
N ALA A 19 -7.20 9.62 -1.28
CA ALA A 19 -7.74 8.29 -1.50
C ALA A 19 -9.24 8.39 -1.79
N ARG A 20 -9.74 7.49 -2.63
CA ARG A 20 -11.17 7.26 -2.83
C ARG A 20 -11.56 6.00 -2.08
N ALA A 21 -12.50 6.16 -1.16
CA ALA A 21 -13.14 5.07 -0.44
C ALA A 21 -14.47 4.71 -1.11
N SER A 22 -14.70 3.42 -1.29
CA SER A 22 -15.99 2.89 -1.74
C SER A 22 -16.35 1.66 -0.93
N ARG A 23 -17.65 1.45 -0.68
CA ARG A 23 -18.11 0.21 -0.04
C ARG A 23 -18.06 -0.93 -1.05
N TYR A 24 -17.59 -2.07 -0.59
CA TYR A 24 -17.53 -3.31 -1.35
C TYR A 24 -18.10 -4.43 -0.48
N GLU A 25 -19.12 -5.13 -0.99
CA GLU A 25 -19.64 -6.33 -0.34
C GLU A 25 -19.04 -7.56 -1.02
N ALA A 26 -18.36 -8.40 -0.22
CA ALA A 26 -17.82 -9.65 -0.72
C ALA A 26 -18.93 -10.66 -0.98
N GLN A 27 -18.73 -11.53 -1.97
CA GLN A 27 -19.68 -12.61 -2.27
C GLN A 27 -19.75 -13.62 -1.12
N ASP A 28 -18.60 -13.89 -0.51
CA ASP A 28 -18.45 -14.79 0.64
C ASP A 28 -18.02 -14.03 1.90
N VAL A 29 -18.22 -14.66 3.05
CA VAL A 29 -17.79 -14.14 4.35
C VAL A 29 -16.32 -14.45 4.58
N SER A 30 -15.55 -13.45 5.01
CA SER A 30 -14.19 -13.64 5.52
C SER A 30 -14.18 -13.63 7.04
N ILE A 31 -13.27 -14.37 7.67
CA ILE A 31 -13.09 -14.34 9.12
C ILE A 31 -11.79 -13.59 9.43
N ILE A 32 -11.91 -12.41 10.04
CA ILE A 32 -10.77 -11.58 10.48
C ILE A 32 -10.84 -11.47 12.00
N GLU A 33 -9.77 -11.87 12.69
CA GLU A 33 -9.69 -11.84 14.16
C GLU A 33 -10.86 -12.53 14.88
N GLY A 34 -11.40 -13.60 14.27
CA GLY A 34 -12.56 -14.34 14.80
C GLY A 34 -13.92 -13.69 14.55
N GLN A 35 -13.97 -12.59 13.78
CA GLN A 35 -15.21 -11.92 13.39
C GLN A 35 -15.52 -12.14 11.91
N GLU A 36 -16.80 -12.36 11.61
CA GLU A 36 -17.29 -12.43 10.24
C GLU A 36 -17.35 -11.04 9.61
N VAL A 37 -16.65 -10.88 8.49
CA VAL A 37 -16.58 -9.66 7.68
C VAL A 37 -17.11 -9.97 6.29
N LYS A 38 -18.18 -9.27 5.91
CA LYS A 38 -18.77 -9.33 4.56
C LYS A 38 -18.69 -7.99 3.84
N GLU A 39 -18.78 -6.90 4.60
CA GLU A 39 -18.61 -5.54 4.09
C GLU A 39 -17.15 -5.08 4.24
N TRP A 40 -16.67 -4.41 3.21
CA TRP A 40 -15.32 -3.88 3.12
C TRP A 40 -15.37 -2.45 2.63
N ILE A 41 -14.32 -1.72 2.94
CA ILE A 41 -14.02 -0.46 2.28
C ILE A 41 -12.85 -0.70 1.35
N LYS A 42 -13.10 -0.50 0.07
CA LYS A 42 -12.08 -0.46 -0.96
C LYS A 42 -11.49 0.95 -1.02
N LEU A 43 -10.18 1.05 -0.81
CA LEU A 43 -9.39 2.27 -0.92
C LEU A 43 -8.52 2.21 -2.17
N GLU A 44 -8.60 3.26 -2.98
CA GLU A 44 -7.80 3.46 -4.19
C GLU A 44 -7.22 4.87 -4.19
N ARG A 45 -6.05 5.07 -4.81
CA ARG A 45 -5.51 6.42 -5.02
C ARG A 45 -6.45 7.22 -5.94
N ALA A 46 -6.79 8.45 -5.54
CA ALA A 46 -7.77 9.27 -6.25
C ALA A 46 -7.29 9.76 -7.63
N ASP A 47 -5.97 9.79 -7.85
CA ASP A 47 -5.34 10.16 -9.11
C ASP A 47 -5.47 9.07 -10.20
N GLY A 48 -5.91 7.86 -9.82
CA GLY A 48 -6.05 6.70 -10.70
C GLY A 48 -4.71 6.15 -11.22
N ARG A 49 -3.57 6.60 -10.69
CA ARG A 49 -2.23 6.17 -11.15
C ARG A 49 -1.66 4.98 -10.39
N GLY A 50 -2.32 4.55 -9.31
CA GLY A 50 -1.91 3.41 -8.50
C GLY A 50 -2.43 2.06 -8.99
N ARG A 51 -1.58 1.04 -9.02
CA ARG A 51 -2.02 -0.37 -9.16
C ARG A 51 -2.55 -0.98 -7.86
N THR A 52 -2.18 -0.41 -6.73
CA THR A 52 -2.48 -0.96 -5.41
C THR A 52 -3.86 -0.54 -4.93
N THR A 53 -4.70 -1.52 -4.61
CA THR A 53 -5.97 -1.34 -3.91
C THR A 53 -5.82 -1.88 -2.49
N ARG A 54 -6.36 -1.18 -1.50
CA ARG A 54 -6.40 -1.66 -0.11
C ARG A 54 -7.84 -1.94 0.30
N TYR A 55 -8.04 -2.98 1.11
CA TYR A 55 -9.35 -3.36 1.62
C TYR A 55 -9.33 -3.30 3.15
N CYS A 56 -10.20 -2.47 3.72
CA CYS A 56 -10.38 -2.35 5.15
C CYS A 56 -11.66 -3.07 5.56
N PRO A 57 -11.64 -3.99 6.54
CA PRO A 57 -12.84 -4.68 7.01
C PRO A 57 -13.81 -3.68 7.67
N VAL A 58 -15.11 -3.80 7.38
CA VAL A 58 -16.15 -3.09 8.12
C VAL A 58 -16.64 -3.98 9.24
N TYR A 59 -16.27 -3.65 10.47
CA TYR A 59 -16.74 -4.40 11.65
C TYR A 59 -18.17 -3.98 12.03
N PRO A 60 -19.09 -4.92 12.28
CA PRO A 60 -20.49 -4.63 12.64
C PRO A 60 -20.65 -3.90 13.98
N VAL A 61 -19.63 -3.94 14.85
CA VAL A 61 -19.62 -3.26 16.15
C VAL A 61 -18.67 -2.06 16.08
N GLY A 62 -19.14 -0.95 15.49
CA GLY A 62 -18.59 0.40 15.69
C GLY A 62 -17.11 0.63 15.36
N GLY A 63 -16.46 -0.25 14.59
CA GLY A 63 -14.99 -0.25 14.45
C GLY A 63 -14.43 0.31 13.15
N ALA A 64 -15.26 0.66 12.17
CA ALA A 64 -14.77 1.31 10.95
C ALA A 64 -14.78 2.84 11.11
N ASP A 65 -13.88 3.35 11.97
CA ASP A 65 -13.44 4.74 11.92
C ASP A 65 -12.60 4.92 10.64
N LEU A 66 -13.26 4.85 9.49
CA LEU A 66 -12.70 5.48 8.31
C LEU A 66 -12.63 6.98 8.59
N PRO A 67 -11.49 7.63 8.30
CA PRO A 67 -11.43 9.08 8.36
C PRO A 67 -12.53 9.63 7.45
N LEU A 68 -13.35 10.51 8.02
CA LEU A 68 -14.52 11.20 7.45
C LEU A 68 -14.47 11.28 5.92
N ALA A 69 -14.87 10.21 5.25
CA ALA A 69 -14.98 10.23 3.80
C ALA A 69 -16.03 11.30 3.49
N ARG A 70 -15.67 12.25 2.63
CA ARG A 70 -16.64 13.23 2.13
C ARG A 70 -17.80 12.47 1.46
N PRO A 71 -18.96 13.10 1.25
CA PRO A 71 -20.10 12.44 0.61
C PRO A 71 -19.79 11.81 -0.75
N ASP A 72 -18.73 12.26 -1.44
CA ASP A 72 -18.21 11.74 -2.70
C ASP A 72 -17.18 10.60 -2.55
N GLY A 73 -16.95 10.14 -1.31
CA GLY A 73 -15.99 9.09 -0.97
C GLY A 73 -14.53 9.55 -0.98
N LEU A 74 -14.23 10.85 -1.17
CA LEU A 74 -12.87 11.34 -1.18
C LEU A 74 -12.34 11.55 0.26
N ILE A 75 -11.13 11.05 0.51
CA ILE A 75 -10.38 11.20 1.76
C ILE A 75 -9.10 11.96 1.43
N PRO A 76 -9.04 13.28 1.70
CA PRO A 76 -7.85 14.07 1.43
C PRO A 76 -6.63 13.54 2.19
N GLY A 77 -5.52 13.30 1.50
CA GLY A 77 -4.32 12.69 2.08
C GLY A 77 -4.52 11.28 2.67
N GLY A 78 -5.63 10.60 2.34
CA GLY A 78 -5.99 9.29 2.89
C GLY A 78 -5.04 8.15 2.48
N TRP A 79 -4.22 8.37 1.46
CA TRP A 79 -3.11 7.49 1.09
C TRP A 79 -1.81 8.08 1.65
N SER A 80 -1.55 7.82 2.92
CA SER A 80 -0.51 8.50 3.71
C SER A 80 0.83 7.79 3.78
N HIS A 81 0.92 6.54 3.33
CA HIS A 81 2.14 5.74 3.38
C HIS A 81 2.10 4.62 2.34
N GLU A 82 3.28 4.13 1.96
CA GLU A 82 3.45 2.84 1.26
C GLU A 82 4.09 1.80 2.16
N HIS A 83 3.96 0.52 1.79
CA HIS A 83 4.63 -0.57 2.49
C HIS A 83 5.89 -0.95 1.73
N CYS A 84 6.98 -1.18 2.45
CA CYS A 84 8.16 -1.78 1.84
C CYS A 84 7.85 -3.23 1.45
N GLU A 85 8.14 -3.62 0.21
CA GLU A 85 7.88 -4.99 -0.26
C GLU A 85 8.73 -6.05 0.47
N LEU A 86 9.90 -5.68 0.98
CA LEU A 86 10.83 -6.61 1.62
C LEU A 86 10.57 -6.79 3.13
N CYS A 87 10.27 -5.71 3.85
CA CYS A 87 10.10 -5.78 5.32
C CYS A 87 8.73 -5.35 5.83
N ARG A 88 7.80 -4.96 4.94
CA ARG A 88 6.44 -4.44 5.26
C ARG A 88 6.38 -3.20 6.15
N ASN A 89 7.51 -2.63 6.56
CA ASN A 89 7.54 -1.36 7.28
C ASN A 89 6.96 -0.24 6.41
N HIS A 90 6.33 0.74 7.07
CA HIS A 90 5.75 1.89 6.41
C HIS A 90 6.81 2.88 5.91
N ILE A 91 6.56 3.42 4.73
CA ILE A 91 7.23 4.59 4.14
C ILE A 91 6.20 5.73 4.22
N GLU A 92 6.19 6.42 5.34
CA GLU A 92 5.25 7.51 5.64
C GLU A 92 5.45 8.73 4.72
N ALA A 93 4.39 9.51 4.52
CA ALA A 93 4.46 10.79 3.82
C ALA A 93 5.56 11.70 4.37
N GLY A 94 6.34 12.28 3.45
CA GLY A 94 7.50 13.10 3.75
C GLY A 94 8.82 12.32 3.85
N ASN A 95 8.78 10.99 3.98
CA ASN A 95 9.99 10.16 3.98
C ASN A 95 10.40 9.76 2.55
N PHE A 96 11.68 9.42 2.40
CA PHE A 96 12.20 8.90 1.14
C PHE A 96 12.09 7.37 1.08
N GLY A 97 11.68 6.88 -0.09
CA GLY A 97 11.76 5.48 -0.47
C GLY A 97 12.38 5.34 -1.85
N TYR A 98 12.47 4.10 -2.31
CA TYR A 98 12.88 3.74 -3.65
C TYR A 98 11.70 3.07 -4.35
N VAL A 99 11.38 3.50 -5.56
CA VAL A 99 10.27 2.98 -6.35
C VAL A 99 10.75 2.53 -7.72
N ASP A 100 10.25 1.38 -8.19
CA ASP A 100 10.53 0.88 -9.54
C ASP A 100 9.46 1.33 -10.57
N GLY A 101 9.67 0.99 -11.84
CA GLY A 101 8.71 1.32 -12.91
C GLY A 101 7.34 0.64 -12.78
N SER A 102 7.18 -0.31 -11.87
CA SER A 102 5.93 -1.02 -11.58
C SER A 102 5.25 -0.52 -10.30
N GLU A 103 5.74 0.56 -9.69
CA GLU A 103 5.28 1.13 -8.41
C GLU A 103 5.51 0.24 -7.18
N HIS A 104 6.47 -0.69 -7.22
CA HIS A 104 6.90 -1.38 -6.01
C HIS A 104 7.76 -0.45 -5.15
N TRP A 105 7.52 -0.43 -3.84
CA TRP A 105 8.24 0.44 -2.92
C TRP A 105 9.19 -0.32 -2.00
N VAL A 106 10.39 0.21 -1.83
CA VAL A 106 11.41 -0.30 -0.90
C VAL A 106 11.92 0.83 -0.01
N CYS A 107 12.03 0.58 1.29
CA CYS A 107 12.59 1.56 2.23
C CYS A 107 14.11 1.67 2.05
N GLY A 108 14.71 2.80 2.44
CA GLY A 108 16.15 3.03 2.23
C GLY A 108 17.05 1.93 2.84
N ALA A 109 16.72 1.44 4.03
CA ALA A 109 17.48 0.36 4.67
C ALA A 109 17.47 -0.94 3.85
N CYS A 110 16.31 -1.31 3.29
CA CYS A 110 16.18 -2.51 2.46
C CYS A 110 16.81 -2.32 1.08
N TYR A 111 16.75 -1.10 0.53
CA TYR A 111 17.41 -0.77 -0.73
C TYR A 111 18.92 -0.93 -0.63
N GLU A 112 19.53 -0.36 0.42
CA GLU A 112 20.97 -0.48 0.67
C GLU A 112 21.40 -1.92 0.94
N LYS A 113 20.62 -2.64 1.76
CA LYS A 113 20.98 -3.99 2.19
C LYS A 113 20.80 -5.03 1.09
N TYR A 114 19.70 -4.98 0.34
CA TYR A 114 19.30 -6.08 -0.56
C TYR A 114 19.39 -5.70 -2.03
N VAL A 115 18.99 -4.49 -2.41
CA VAL A 115 18.91 -4.08 -3.82
C VAL A 115 20.29 -3.72 -4.37
N ILE A 116 21.02 -2.81 -3.71
CA ILE A 116 22.38 -2.44 -4.14
C ILE A 116 23.33 -3.63 -4.04
N ALA A 117 23.28 -4.34 -2.90
CA ALA A 117 24.18 -5.47 -2.65
C ALA A 117 23.84 -6.70 -3.50
N HIS A 118 22.67 -6.73 -4.15
CA HIS A 118 22.10 -7.92 -4.79
C HIS A 118 22.04 -9.12 -3.81
N ASP A 119 21.77 -8.82 -2.54
CA ASP A 119 21.71 -9.78 -1.45
C ASP A 119 20.29 -10.33 -1.35
N LEU A 120 20.15 -11.65 -1.51
CA LEU A 120 18.88 -12.37 -1.48
C LEU A 120 18.54 -12.94 -0.11
N SER A 121 19.27 -12.59 0.96
CA SER A 121 19.05 -13.13 2.31
C SER A 121 17.65 -12.83 2.89
N PHE A 122 16.87 -11.93 2.30
CA PHE A 122 15.45 -11.77 2.63
C PHE A 122 14.59 -13.00 2.30
N LEU A 123 15.08 -13.93 1.46
CA LEU A 123 14.41 -15.19 1.14
C LEU A 123 14.63 -16.29 2.21
N ASP A 124 15.65 -16.15 3.06
CA ASP A 124 16.01 -17.17 4.05
C ASP A 124 15.15 -17.12 5.31
N ASP A 125 14.34 -16.06 5.49
CA ASP A 125 13.45 -15.86 6.65
C ASP A 125 12.00 -16.37 6.42
N LEU A 126 11.76 -17.16 5.36
CA LEU A 126 10.41 -17.67 4.98
C LEU A 126 10.06 -19.06 5.55
#